data_AF-A0A834ABG9-F1
#
_entry.id   AF-A0A834ABG9-F1
#
_cell.length_a   1.000
_cell.length_b   1.000
_cell.length_c   1.000
_cell.angle_alpha   90.00
_cell.angle_beta   90.00
_cell.angle_gamma   90.00
#
_symmetry.space_group_name_H-M   'P 1'
#
loop_
_entity.id
_entity.type
_entity.pdbx_description
1 polymer ?
#
loop_
_entity_poly.entity_id
_entity_poly.type
_entity_poly.pdbx_seq_one_letter_code
_entity_poly.pdbx_strand_id
1 'polypeptide(L)'
;MKAINSLGAGIIEKIALQFPYRFWDNKVQGADFFGHVPPSASKRGLFAVFYDMDPQKKYSVLMSVIAGEAVASLRNLEDKQVLQQCMTTLRELFKEQEVPDPTKYFVTRWSADPWIQMAYSFVRTGGSGEAYDILAEEIQGTIFFAGEVCIMILNAIIFVLITVF
;
A
#
# COMPACT_ATOMS: atom_id res chain seq x y z
N MET A 1 -13.06 2.76 -24.99
CA MET A 1 -11.58 2.69 -25.12
C MET A 1 -10.84 3.96 -24.68
N LYS A 2 -11.21 5.19 -25.13
CA LYS A 2 -10.52 6.41 -24.67
C LYS A 2 -10.62 6.64 -23.15
N ALA A 3 -11.81 6.49 -22.58
CA ALA A 3 -12.04 6.61 -21.12
C ALA A 3 -11.20 5.60 -20.30
N ILE A 4 -11.17 4.33 -20.73
CA ILE A 4 -10.32 3.28 -20.12
C ILE A 4 -8.85 3.74 -20.08
N ASN A 5 -8.32 4.24 -21.19
CA ASN A 5 -6.90 4.58 -21.30
C ASN A 5 -6.52 5.92 -20.64
N SER A 6 -7.50 6.80 -20.40
CA SER A 6 -7.30 8.06 -19.67
C SER A 6 -7.22 7.88 -18.16
N LEU A 7 -7.69 6.73 -17.65
CA LEU A 7 -7.44 6.33 -16.28
C LEU A 7 -6.12 5.54 -16.18
N GLY A 8 -5.49 5.64 -15.02
CA GLY A 8 -4.27 4.94 -14.68
C GLY A 8 -4.53 3.84 -13.66
N ALA A 9 -3.86 2.71 -13.86
CA ALA A 9 -3.73 1.66 -12.85
C ALA A 9 -2.65 2.08 -11.84
N GLY A 10 -3.08 2.71 -10.74
CA GLY A 10 -2.23 3.02 -9.60
C GLY A 10 -1.83 1.74 -8.88
N ILE A 11 -0.60 1.68 -8.39
CA ILE A 11 -0.08 0.49 -7.73
C ILE A 11 0.66 0.86 -6.45
N ILE A 12 0.38 0.08 -5.41
CA ILE A 12 1.11 0.05 -4.14
C ILE A 12 1.28 -1.40 -3.74
N GLU A 13 2.30 -1.67 -2.92
CA GLU A 13 2.43 -2.93 -2.21
C GLU A 13 2.46 -2.67 -0.70
N LYS A 14 1.98 -3.62 0.09
CA LYS A 14 2.01 -3.57 1.56
C LYS A 14 2.98 -4.61 2.09
N ILE A 15 3.63 -4.27 3.19
CA ILE A 15 4.31 -5.24 4.06
C ILE A 15 3.65 -5.17 5.43
N ALA A 16 3.37 -6.33 6.03
CA ALA A 16 2.99 -6.41 7.43
C ALA A 16 3.98 -7.29 8.19
N LEU A 17 4.29 -6.88 9.42
CA LEU A 17 5.28 -7.53 10.28
C LEU A 17 4.68 -7.71 11.67
N GLN A 18 4.69 -8.95 12.15
CA GLN A 18 4.35 -9.29 13.52
C GLN A 18 5.63 -9.41 14.35
N PHE A 19 5.64 -8.83 15.53
CA PHE A 19 6.77 -8.82 16.46
C PHE A 19 6.43 -9.56 17.76
N PRO A 20 7.44 -9.98 18.54
CA PRO A 20 7.20 -10.60 19.85
C PRO A 20 6.63 -9.61 20.88
N TYR A 21 6.96 -8.32 20.78
CA TYR A 21 6.46 -7.25 21.64
C TYR A 21 6.46 -5.89 20.92
N ARG A 22 5.72 -4.92 21.47
CA ARG A 22 5.51 -3.59 20.92
C ARG A 22 6.69 -2.66 21.21
N PHE A 23 7.79 -2.84 20.47
CA PHE A 23 9.03 -2.09 20.71
C PHE A 23 8.87 -0.57 20.49
N TRP A 24 7.90 -0.13 19.69
CA TRP A 24 7.72 1.28 19.32
C TRP A 24 6.96 2.12 20.35
N ASP A 25 6.31 1.51 21.34
CA ASP A 25 5.37 2.21 22.24
C ASP A 25 6.01 3.39 22.99
N ASN A 26 7.26 3.27 23.43
CA ASN A 26 7.96 4.32 24.16
C ASN A 26 8.15 5.61 23.34
N LYS A 27 8.46 5.46 22.04
CA LYS A 27 8.75 6.59 21.14
C LYS A 27 7.51 7.11 20.43
N VAL A 28 6.57 6.23 20.07
CA VAL A 28 5.35 6.56 19.32
C VAL A 28 4.20 6.99 20.25
N GLN A 29 4.28 6.65 21.54
CA GLN A 29 3.36 7.11 22.60
C GLN A 29 1.88 6.85 22.30
N GLY A 30 1.59 5.77 21.57
CA GLY A 30 0.23 5.36 21.23
C GLY A 30 -0.41 6.07 20.04
N ALA A 31 0.35 6.79 19.21
CA ALA A 31 -0.14 7.22 17.91
C ALA A 31 -0.42 6.01 17.00
N ASP A 32 -1.46 6.11 16.17
CA ASP A 32 -1.87 5.03 15.26
C ASP A 32 -0.89 4.80 14.11
N PHE A 33 0.01 5.76 13.85
CA PHE A 33 1.03 5.67 12.82
C PHE A 33 2.21 6.61 13.10
N PHE A 34 3.33 6.35 12.43
CA PHE A 34 4.49 7.23 12.43
C PHE A 34 5.14 7.30 11.05
N GLY A 35 5.72 8.46 10.73
CA GLY A 35 6.37 8.73 9.46
C GLY A 35 7.85 8.35 9.42
N HIS A 36 8.34 8.02 8.23
CA HIS A 36 9.75 7.83 7.91
C HIS A 36 10.18 8.91 6.93
N VAL A 37 11.16 9.73 7.33
CA VAL A 37 11.74 10.75 6.44
C VAL A 37 12.72 10.06 5.50
N PRO A 38 12.46 10.05 4.19
CA PRO A 38 13.29 9.30 3.26
C PRO A 38 14.67 9.95 3.11
N PRO A 39 15.74 9.15 2.99
CA PRO A 39 17.10 9.67 2.88
C PRO A 39 17.41 10.29 1.50
N SER A 40 16.56 10.05 0.50
CA SER A 40 16.72 10.58 -0.85
C SER A 40 15.39 10.57 -1.61
N ALA A 41 15.28 11.38 -2.66
CA ALA A 41 14.07 11.45 -3.49
C ALA A 41 13.67 10.11 -4.11
N SER A 42 14.65 9.28 -4.53
CA SER A 42 14.40 7.96 -5.13
C SER A 42 13.88 6.92 -4.12
N LYS A 43 14.12 7.12 -2.82
CA LYS A 43 13.66 6.23 -1.74
C LYS A 43 12.39 6.72 -1.05
N ARG A 44 11.79 7.83 -1.51
CA ARG A 44 10.59 8.43 -0.88
C ARG A 44 9.38 7.50 -0.81
N GLY A 45 9.31 6.53 -1.72
CA GLY A 45 8.23 5.55 -1.78
C GLY A 45 8.44 4.31 -0.91
N LEU A 46 9.61 4.16 -0.26
CA LEU A 46 9.92 3.01 0.59
C LEU A 46 9.52 3.29 2.03
N PHE A 47 8.46 2.63 2.48
CA PHE A 47 8.03 2.59 3.87
C PHE A 47 7.85 3.99 4.48
N ALA A 48 7.19 4.90 3.76
CA ALA A 48 7.07 6.31 4.16
C ALA A 48 6.26 6.49 5.45
N VAL A 49 5.32 5.57 5.72
CA VAL A 49 4.48 5.56 6.92
C VAL A 49 4.39 4.12 7.44
N PHE A 50 4.48 3.98 8.76
CA PHE A 50 4.21 2.73 9.47
C PHE A 50 2.93 2.90 10.29
N TYR A 51 1.99 1.97 10.11
CA TYR A 51 0.71 1.93 10.78
C TYR A 51 0.75 0.87 11.88
N ASP A 52 0.28 1.25 13.05
CA ASP A 52 -0.03 0.32 14.12
C ASP A 52 -1.38 -0.34 13.83
N MET A 53 -1.37 -1.65 13.65
CA MET A 53 -2.56 -2.38 13.22
C MET A 53 -3.46 -2.80 14.39
N ASP A 54 -3.05 -2.54 15.64
CA ASP A 54 -3.87 -2.85 16.80
C ASP A 54 -4.10 -1.64 17.72
N PRO A 55 -5.22 -0.91 17.52
CA PRO A 55 -5.62 0.18 18.40
C PRO A 55 -5.80 -0.24 19.87
N GLN A 56 -6.04 -1.53 20.13
CA GLN A 56 -6.21 -2.07 21.50
C GLN A 56 -4.87 -2.41 22.16
N LYS A 57 -3.74 -2.31 21.43
CA LYS A 57 -2.38 -2.54 21.91
C LYS A 57 -2.15 -3.95 22.52
N LYS A 58 -2.89 -4.96 22.07
CA LYS A 58 -2.76 -6.37 22.47
C LYS A 58 -1.75 -7.12 21.60
N TYR A 59 -1.68 -6.77 20.33
CA TYR A 59 -0.82 -7.36 19.33
C TYR A 59 0.27 -6.37 18.91
N SER A 60 1.38 -6.94 18.43
CA SER A 60 2.55 -6.19 17.97
C SER A 60 2.65 -6.32 16.45
N VAL A 61 1.76 -5.66 15.72
CA VAL A 61 1.74 -5.72 14.25
C VAL A 61 1.91 -4.32 13.66
N LEU A 62 2.92 -4.16 12.82
CA LEU A 62 3.11 -2.97 12.00
C LEU A 62 2.80 -3.29 10.54
N MET A 63 2.19 -2.34 9.84
CA MET A 63 2.02 -2.37 8.39
C MET A 63 2.69 -1.15 7.78
N SER A 64 3.30 -1.31 6.61
CA SER A 64 3.82 -0.18 5.83
C SER A 64 3.52 -0.35 4.35
N VAL A 65 3.55 0.78 3.64
CA VAL A 65 3.20 0.88 2.22
C VAL A 65 4.43 1.22 1.40
N ILE A 66 4.49 0.64 0.21
CA ILE A 66 5.48 0.90 -0.81
C ILE A 66 4.75 1.50 -2.01
N ALA A 67 5.16 2.70 -2.42
CA ALA A 67 4.42 3.50 -3.40
C ALA A 67 5.33 4.15 -4.45
N GLY A 68 4.71 4.53 -5.58
CA GLY A 68 5.38 5.25 -6.66
C GLY A 68 6.54 4.45 -7.28
N GLU A 69 7.65 5.12 -7.57
CA GLU A 69 8.84 4.52 -8.21
C GLU A 69 9.42 3.34 -7.41
N ALA A 70 9.22 3.33 -6.09
CA ALA A 70 9.71 2.24 -5.23
C ALA A 70 9.01 0.91 -5.50
N VAL A 71 7.79 0.90 -6.04
CA VAL A 71 7.11 -0.36 -6.40
C VAL A 71 7.84 -1.08 -7.53
N ALA A 72 8.45 -0.33 -8.45
CA ALA A 72 9.19 -0.93 -9.56
C ALA A 72 10.43 -1.70 -9.08
N SER A 73 11.09 -1.24 -8.02
CA SER A 73 12.26 -1.93 -7.47
C SER A 73 11.89 -3.26 -6.80
N LEU A 74 10.65 -3.42 -6.33
CA LEU A 74 10.17 -4.66 -5.72
C LEU A 74 10.00 -5.82 -6.68
N ARG A 75 9.78 -5.55 -7.98
CA ARG A 75 9.44 -6.59 -8.98
C ARG A 75 10.47 -7.71 -9.06
N ASN A 76 11.75 -7.37 -8.82
CA ASN A 76 12.87 -8.31 -8.90
C ASN A 76 13.38 -8.75 -7.52
N LEU A 77 12.69 -8.38 -6.44
CA LEU A 77 13.09 -8.73 -5.08
C LEU A 77 12.21 -9.84 -4.53
N GLU A 78 12.81 -10.80 -3.84
CA GLU A 78 12.10 -11.76 -3.02
C GLU A 78 11.54 -11.10 -1.75
N ASP A 79 10.47 -11.66 -1.18
CA ASP A 79 9.83 -11.11 0.01
C ASP A 79 10.80 -10.96 1.20
N LYS A 80 11.78 -11.88 1.32
CA LYS A 80 12.84 -11.81 2.33
C LYS A 80 13.74 -10.58 2.15
N GLN A 81 14.03 -10.18 0.91
CA GLN A 81 14.84 -8.99 0.63
C GLN A 81 14.06 -7.72 0.95
N VAL A 82 12.75 -7.70 0.66
CA VAL A 82 11.85 -6.58 1.05
C VAL A 82 11.78 -6.47 2.57
N LEU A 83 11.63 -7.60 3.27
CA LEU A 83 11.67 -7.68 4.73
C LEU A 83 12.97 -7.08 5.29
N GLN A 84 14.12 -7.48 4.74
CA GLN A 84 15.43 -6.98 5.18
C GLN A 84 15.54 -5.46 5.04
N GLN A 85 15.05 -4.89 3.92
CA GLN A 85 15.03 -3.45 3.74
C GLN A 85 14.12 -2.76 4.77
N CYS A 86 12.91 -3.30 4.99
CA CYS A 86 11.97 -2.77 5.97
C CYS A 86 12.55 -2.80 7.40
N MET A 87 13.18 -3.91 7.79
CA MET A 87 13.83 -4.06 9.10
C MET A 87 15.04 -3.13 9.26
N THR A 88 15.79 -2.88 8.18
CA THR A 88 16.88 -1.89 8.19
C THR A 88 16.32 -0.50 8.46
N THR A 89 15.24 -0.10 7.77
CA THR A 89 14.55 1.18 8.01
C THR A 89 14.01 1.29 9.44
N LEU A 90 13.38 0.25 9.98
CA LEU A 90 12.91 0.26 11.37
C LEU A 90 14.07 0.41 12.37
N ARG A 91 15.16 -0.33 12.19
CA ARG A 91 16.35 -0.19 13.05
C ARG A 91 16.99 1.20 12.93
N GLU A 92 16.90 1.84 11.77
CA GLU A 92 17.35 3.22 11.58
C GLU A 92 16.44 4.26 12.25
N LEU A 93 15.13 4.01 12.29
CA LEU A 93 14.16 4.89 12.96
C LEU A 93 14.26 4.78 14.49
N PHE A 94 14.61 3.60 15.00
CA PHE A 94 14.69 3.28 16.43
C PHE A 94 16.13 2.98 16.89
N LYS A 95 17.13 3.71 16.36
CA LYS A 95 18.57 3.47 16.62
C LYS A 95 19.00 3.41 18.09
N GLU A 96 18.26 4.07 18.98
CA GLU A 96 18.58 4.16 20.40
C GLU A 96 18.08 2.95 21.21
N GLN A 97 17.43 1.99 20.55
CA GLN A 97 16.88 0.79 21.18
C GLN A 97 17.03 -0.43 20.28
N GLU A 98 16.90 -1.61 20.87
CA GLU A 98 16.83 -2.84 20.09
C GLU A 98 15.44 -3.01 19.45
N VAL A 99 15.46 -3.39 18.18
CA VAL A 99 14.27 -3.77 17.42
C VAL A 99 14.31 -5.30 17.21
N PRO A 100 13.36 -6.05 17.78
CA PRO A 100 13.34 -7.50 17.67
C PRO A 100 13.11 -7.96 16.22
N ASP A 101 13.55 -9.17 15.89
CA ASP A 101 13.19 -9.77 14.62
C ASP A 101 11.68 -10.08 14.57
N PRO A 102 11.04 -9.96 13.40
CA PRO A 102 9.64 -10.26 13.23
C PRO A 102 9.41 -11.77 13.29
N THR A 103 8.35 -12.19 13.97
CA THR A 103 7.94 -13.60 14.09
C THR A 103 7.15 -14.08 12.86
N LYS A 104 6.49 -13.15 12.16
CA LYS A 104 5.75 -13.41 10.92
C LYS A 104 5.75 -12.16 10.06
N TYR A 105 5.70 -12.34 8.75
CA TYR A 105 5.53 -11.24 7.81
C TYR A 105 4.79 -11.70 6.55
N PHE A 106 4.25 -10.76 5.79
CA PHE A 106 3.85 -10.98 4.41
C PHE A 106 4.10 -9.70 3.60
N VAL A 107 4.30 -9.87 2.29
CA VAL A 107 4.44 -8.79 1.31
C VAL A 107 3.40 -9.03 0.23
N THR A 108 2.61 -8.01 -0.11
CA THR A 108 1.65 -8.14 -1.21
C THR A 108 2.38 -8.08 -2.56
N ARG A 109 1.77 -8.69 -3.57
CA ARG A 109 2.26 -8.70 -4.97
C ARG A 109 1.12 -8.39 -5.94
N TRP A 110 0.35 -7.34 -5.65
CA TRP A 110 -0.79 -6.93 -6.49
C TRP A 110 -0.36 -6.63 -7.92
N SER A 111 0.85 -6.12 -8.10
CA SER A 111 1.43 -5.83 -9.41
C SER A 111 1.69 -7.07 -10.27
N ALA A 112 1.83 -8.25 -9.66
CA ALA A 112 2.12 -9.51 -10.33
C ALA A 112 0.90 -10.45 -10.40
N ASP A 113 -0.19 -10.13 -9.70
CA ASP A 113 -1.43 -10.90 -9.76
C ASP A 113 -2.04 -10.77 -11.18
N PRO A 114 -2.17 -11.86 -11.94
CA PRO A 114 -2.61 -11.80 -13.34
C PRO A 114 -4.05 -11.29 -13.51
N TRP A 115 -4.87 -11.37 -12.47
CA TRP A 115 -6.28 -10.98 -12.51
C TRP A 115 -6.55 -9.59 -11.92
N ILE A 116 -5.57 -9.01 -11.22
CA ILE A 116 -5.73 -7.72 -10.52
C ILE A 116 -4.79 -6.66 -11.12
N GLN A 117 -3.48 -6.89 -11.12
CA GLN A 117 -2.43 -6.03 -11.70
C GLN A 117 -2.39 -4.54 -11.25
N MET A 118 -3.24 -4.13 -10.31
CA MET A 118 -3.35 -2.75 -9.83
C MET A 118 -3.82 -2.71 -8.37
N ALA A 119 -3.68 -1.54 -7.76
CA ALA A 119 -4.22 -1.28 -6.43
C ALA A 119 -5.45 -0.38 -6.47
N TYR A 120 -5.42 0.71 -7.23
CA TYR A 120 -6.55 1.63 -7.31
C TYR A 120 -6.43 2.45 -8.59
N SER A 121 -7.53 3.02 -9.06
CA SER A 121 -7.49 3.89 -10.24
C SER A 121 -7.10 5.32 -9.91
N PHE A 122 -6.55 6.04 -10.89
CA PHE A 122 -6.35 7.48 -10.80
C PHE A 122 -6.54 8.15 -12.16
N VAL A 123 -6.86 9.44 -12.18
CA VAL A 123 -6.97 10.19 -13.44
C VAL A 123 -5.56 10.55 -13.92
N ARG A 124 -5.16 10.07 -15.11
CA ARG A 124 -3.85 10.42 -15.69
C ARG A 124 -3.85 11.89 -16.13
N THR A 125 -2.66 12.45 -16.32
CA THR A 125 -2.49 13.78 -16.90
C THR A 125 -3.23 13.87 -18.24
N GLY A 126 -4.10 14.88 -18.38
CA GLY A 126 -4.95 15.06 -19.57
C GLY A 126 -6.26 14.25 -19.56
N GLY A 127 -6.52 13.45 -18.53
CA GLY A 127 -7.81 12.78 -18.30
C GLY A 127 -8.83 13.65 -17.54
N SER A 128 -10.05 13.15 -17.44
CA SER A 128 -11.16 13.76 -16.70
C SER A 128 -11.82 12.73 -15.80
N GLY A 129 -12.45 13.18 -14.70
CA GLY A 129 -13.27 12.34 -13.83
C GLY A 129 -14.49 11.74 -14.54
N GLU A 130 -14.97 12.40 -15.60
CA GLU A 130 -16.04 11.88 -16.49
C GLU A 130 -15.70 10.51 -17.09
N ALA A 131 -14.41 10.15 -17.14
CA ALA A 131 -14.00 8.82 -17.58
C ALA A 131 -14.60 7.70 -16.70
N TYR A 132 -14.83 7.94 -15.40
CA TYR A 132 -15.49 6.97 -14.52
C TYR A 132 -16.96 6.75 -14.91
N ASP A 133 -17.67 7.83 -15.22
CA ASP A 133 -19.09 7.76 -15.59
C ASP A 133 -19.26 7.08 -16.97
N ILE A 134 -18.38 7.40 -17.93
CA ILE A 134 -18.36 6.74 -19.26
C ILE A 134 -18.08 5.23 -19.13
N LEU A 135 -17.29 4.81 -18.13
CA LEU A 135 -17.05 3.39 -17.88
C LEU A 135 -18.24 2.68 -17.24
N ALA A 136 -19.10 3.42 -16.54
CA ALA A 136 -20.30 2.88 -15.93
C ALA A 136 -21.46 2.70 -16.91
N GLU A 137 -21.40 3.33 -18.10
CA GLU A 137 -22.45 3.23 -19.13
C GLU A 137 -22.63 1.78 -19.61
N GLU A 138 -23.88 1.33 -19.62
CA GLU A 138 -24.26 0.03 -20.16
C GLU A 138 -24.23 0.02 -21.70
N ILE A 139 -23.94 -1.16 -22.27
CA ILE A 139 -24.01 -1.36 -23.73
C ILE A 139 -25.32 -2.06 -24.06
N GLN A 140 -26.20 -1.33 -24.76
CA GLN A 140 -27.46 -1.83 -25.31
C GLN A 140 -28.37 -2.48 -24.25
N GLY A 141 -28.33 -1.99 -23.00
CA GLY A 141 -29.12 -2.54 -21.89
C GLY A 141 -28.81 -4.02 -21.56
N THR A 142 -27.67 -4.54 -22.02
CA THR A 142 -27.33 -5.96 -21.92
C THR A 142 -26.01 -6.20 -21.20
N ILE A 143 -24.99 -5.39 -21.49
CA ILE A 143 -23.68 -5.49 -20.82
C ILE A 143 -23.54 -4.33 -19.86
N PHE A 144 -23.32 -4.65 -18.59
CA PHE A 144 -23.18 -3.69 -17.50
C PHE A 144 -21.76 -3.76 -16.94
N PHE A 145 -21.22 -2.62 -16.52
CA PHE A 145 -19.90 -2.50 -15.91
C PHE A 145 -20.04 -2.00 -14.48
N ALA A 146 -19.19 -2.50 -13.59
CA ALA A 146 -19.17 -2.14 -12.18
C ALA A 146 -17.75 -2.28 -11.61
N GLY A 147 -17.53 -1.70 -10.43
CA GLY A 147 -16.25 -1.70 -9.73
C GLY A 147 -15.79 -0.29 -9.39
N GLU A 148 -14.65 -0.19 -8.72
CA GLU A 148 -14.05 1.10 -8.31
C GLU A 148 -13.88 2.06 -9.50
N VAL A 149 -13.48 1.52 -10.65
CA VAL A 149 -13.26 2.29 -11.90
C VAL A 149 -14.54 2.75 -12.59
N CYS A 150 -15.71 2.46 -12.03
CA CYS A 150 -17.02 2.92 -12.51
C CYS A 150 -17.70 3.87 -11.51
N ILE A 151 -17.03 4.24 -10.40
CA ILE A 151 -17.61 5.08 -9.34
C ILE A 151 -16.60 6.17 -8.96
N MET A 152 -16.82 7.39 -9.45
CA MET A 152 -15.94 8.54 -9.15
C MET A 152 -15.90 8.88 -7.65
N ILE A 153 -17.05 8.82 -6.97
CA ILE A 153 -17.22 9.34 -5.60
C ILE A 153 -16.58 8.43 -4.53
N LEU A 154 -16.42 7.14 -4.80
CA LEU A 154 -15.90 6.15 -3.85
C LEU A 154 -14.58 5.50 -4.29
N ASN A 155 -13.87 6.16 -5.22
CA ASN A 155 -12.64 5.65 -5.78
C ASN A 155 -11.57 5.41 -4.69
N ALA A 156 -10.78 4.32 -4.82
CA ALA A 156 -9.74 3.87 -3.89
C ALA A 156 -10.15 3.45 -2.45
N ILE A 157 -11.45 3.41 -2.08
CA ILE A 157 -11.88 3.20 -0.68
C ILE A 157 -11.68 1.76 -0.17
N ILE A 158 -11.81 0.74 -1.03
CA ILE A 158 -11.82 -0.68 -0.60
C ILE A 158 -10.41 -1.25 -0.35
N PHE A 159 -9.35 -0.59 -0.82
CA PHE A 159 -7.99 -1.15 -0.75
C PHE A 159 -7.37 -1.18 0.65
N VAL A 160 -7.96 -0.49 1.62
CA VAL A 160 -7.51 -0.53 3.03
C VAL A 160 -7.94 -1.83 3.72
N LEU A 161 -9.09 -2.41 3.35
CA LEU A 161 -9.75 -3.51 4.10
C LEU A 161 -9.34 -4.94 3.68
N ILE A 162 -8.90 -5.16 2.44
CA ILE A 162 -8.73 -6.53 1.90
C ILE A 162 -7.48 -7.26 2.45
N THR A 163 -6.58 -6.59 3.19
CA THR A 163 -5.32 -7.20 3.65
C THR A 163 -5.30 -7.59 5.14
N VAL A 164 -6.44 -7.54 5.84
CA VAL A 164 -6.53 -7.82 7.29
C VAL A 164 -7.47 -9.00 7.63
N PHE A 165 -7.86 -9.81 6.64
CA PHE A 165 -8.57 -11.07 6.86
C PHE A 165 -7.77 -12.27 6.38
#